data_AF-A0A5T3EN94-F1
#
_entry.id   AF-A0A5T3EN94-F1
#
_cell.length_a   1.000
_cell.length_b   1.000
_cell.length_c   1.000
_cell.angle_alpha   90.00
_cell.angle_beta   90.00
_cell.angle_gamma   90.00
#
_symmetry.space_group_name_H-M   'P 1'
#
loop_
_entity.id
_entity.type
_entity.pdbx_description
1 polymer ?
#
loop_
_entity_poly.entity_id
_entity_poly.type
_entity_poly.pdbx_seq_one_letter_code
_entity_poly.pdbx_strand_id
1 'polypeptide(L)'
;MKGVLEKCTVEDFNYISATLDSYVSFTNDKRRKTLLSAYQNNPALHAELISLIDTQIKYFGSSDLAYLKRHLINGEGSIPATEIIDDVCKKLKVNVKVGGSIESKLEKLVLSVVEKELLSKTPEELSKCFNELGVGDIDREEIISHIKKNGKVAILPIVFQILGPKIALGIVETIIVSLIAQMIGREAAKQLVKELLKRNPWINSLGPILWAISGAWIAYDLQGPAYRKTVPICLYLGIVALRDGEEMF
;
A
#
# COMPACT_ATOMS: atom_id res chain seq x y z
N MET A 1 -13.21 2.29 -4.49
CA MET A 1 -12.05 2.94 -3.84
C MET A 1 -12.33 4.39 -3.50
N LYS A 2 -13.33 5.04 -4.14
CA LYS A 2 -13.69 6.47 -3.95
C LYS A 2 -13.55 7.04 -2.53
N GLY A 3 -14.14 6.44 -1.50
CA GLY A 3 -14.06 6.98 -0.13
C GLY A 3 -12.62 7.11 0.42
N VAL A 4 -11.70 6.23 0.04
CA VAL A 4 -10.27 6.36 0.40
C VAL A 4 -9.57 7.35 -0.53
N LEU A 5 -9.96 7.41 -1.81
CA LEU A 5 -9.40 8.38 -2.77
C LEU A 5 -9.75 9.83 -2.40
N GLU A 6 -10.87 10.07 -1.70
CA GLU A 6 -11.21 11.40 -1.17
C GLU A 6 -10.20 11.92 -0.15
N LYS A 7 -9.45 11.00 0.50
CA LYS A 7 -8.42 11.33 1.49
C LYS A 7 -7.03 11.55 0.86
N CYS A 8 -6.88 11.31 -0.44
CA CYS A 8 -5.59 11.42 -1.12
C CYS A 8 -5.13 12.89 -1.26
N THR A 9 -3.86 13.14 -0.97
CA THR A 9 -3.18 14.39 -1.33
C THR A 9 -2.77 14.40 -2.81
N VAL A 10 -2.18 15.51 -3.25
CA VAL A 10 -1.60 15.64 -4.58
C VAL A 10 -0.51 14.62 -4.85
N GLU A 11 0.34 14.38 -3.85
CA GLU A 11 1.43 13.41 -3.90
C GLU A 11 0.88 11.98 -3.99
N ASP A 12 -0.19 11.68 -3.25
CA ASP A 12 -0.89 10.40 -3.33
C ASP A 12 -1.40 10.15 -4.76
N PHE A 13 -2.06 11.14 -5.35
CA PHE A 13 -2.55 11.02 -6.72
C PHE A 13 -1.43 10.97 -7.76
N ASN A 14 -0.31 11.67 -7.55
CA ASN A 14 0.86 11.57 -8.43
C ASN A 14 1.41 10.15 -8.46
N TYR A 15 1.57 9.51 -7.29
CA TYR A 15 2.01 8.12 -7.21
C TYR A 15 1.00 7.17 -7.85
N ILE A 16 -0.30 7.30 -7.55
CA ILE A 16 -1.35 6.45 -8.13
C ILE A 16 -1.36 6.61 -9.66
N SER A 17 -1.28 7.85 -10.16
CA SER A 17 -1.25 8.14 -11.60
C SER A 17 -0.03 7.53 -12.28
N ALA A 18 1.17 7.66 -11.71
CA ALA A 18 2.39 7.06 -12.22
C ALA A 18 2.34 5.52 -12.19
N THR A 19 1.69 4.95 -11.17
CA THR A 19 1.49 3.51 -11.09
C THR A 19 0.50 3.04 -12.15
N LEU A 20 -0.55 3.79 -12.44
CA LEU A 20 -1.54 3.48 -13.49
C LEU A 20 -1.01 3.67 -14.91
N ASP A 21 0.06 4.44 -15.13
CA ASP A 21 0.62 4.69 -16.46
C ASP A 21 0.91 3.37 -17.20
N SER A 22 0.38 3.27 -18.42
CA SER A 22 0.59 2.12 -19.28
C SER A 22 0.53 2.54 -20.74
N TYR A 23 1.54 2.13 -21.51
CA TYR A 23 1.62 2.43 -22.95
C TYR A 23 0.66 1.58 -23.80
N VAL A 24 0.03 0.55 -23.22
CA VAL A 24 -0.73 -0.50 -23.96
C VAL A 24 -2.17 -0.63 -23.44
N SER A 25 -2.60 0.17 -22.47
CA SER A 25 -3.95 0.08 -21.90
C SER A 25 -4.94 1.00 -22.62
N PHE A 26 -6.22 0.60 -22.65
CA PHE A 26 -7.32 1.42 -23.17
C PHE A 26 -7.81 2.46 -22.15
N THR A 27 -6.90 3.01 -21.34
CA THR A 27 -7.20 4.00 -20.31
C THR A 27 -6.92 5.41 -20.82
N ASN A 28 -7.75 6.39 -20.41
CA ASN A 28 -7.55 7.79 -20.80
C ASN A 28 -6.46 8.47 -19.94
N ASP A 29 -5.21 8.04 -20.12
CA ASP A 29 -4.05 8.49 -19.34
C ASP A 29 -3.75 9.98 -19.56
N LYS A 30 -3.96 10.48 -20.79
CA LYS A 30 -3.83 11.90 -21.10
C LYS A 30 -4.81 12.73 -20.28
N ARG A 31 -6.08 12.35 -20.22
CA ARG A 31 -7.09 13.05 -19.41
C ARG A 31 -6.78 12.97 -17.92
N ARG A 32 -6.33 11.81 -17.41
CA ARG A 32 -5.89 11.68 -16.01
C ARG A 32 -4.80 12.70 -15.69
N LYS A 33 -3.76 12.78 -16.51
CA LYS A 33 -2.64 13.70 -16.31
C LYS A 33 -3.08 15.17 -16.39
N THR A 34 -3.94 15.53 -17.36
CA THR A 34 -4.48 16.89 -17.47
C THR A 34 -5.34 17.27 -16.25
N LEU A 35 -6.25 16.40 -15.81
CA LEU A 35 -7.06 16.64 -14.62
C LEU A 35 -6.20 16.77 -13.36
N LEU A 36 -5.18 15.91 -13.23
CA LEU A 36 -4.26 15.94 -12.09
C LEU A 36 -3.45 17.24 -12.00
N SER A 37 -3.03 17.80 -13.14
CA SER A 37 -2.38 19.12 -13.13
C SER A 37 -3.36 20.26 -12.86
N ALA A 38 -4.59 20.14 -13.36
CA ALA A 38 -5.59 21.20 -13.23
C ALA A 38 -6.22 21.29 -11.83
N TYR A 39 -6.49 20.16 -11.17
CA TYR A 39 -7.24 20.16 -9.90
C TYR A 39 -6.46 20.83 -8.75
N GLN A 40 -5.12 20.88 -8.83
CA GLN A 40 -4.27 21.61 -7.87
C GLN A 40 -4.70 23.07 -7.72
N ASN A 41 -5.21 23.67 -8.81
CA ASN A 41 -5.68 25.05 -8.85
C ASN A 41 -7.21 25.15 -8.95
N ASN A 42 -7.93 24.02 -9.01
CA ASN A 42 -9.38 23.98 -9.15
C ASN A 42 -9.98 22.76 -8.42
N PRO A 43 -10.36 22.93 -7.14
CA PRO A 43 -10.95 21.86 -6.32
C PRO A 43 -12.24 21.27 -6.89
N ALA A 44 -12.97 21.98 -7.76
CA ALA A 44 -14.19 21.47 -8.39
C ALA A 44 -13.91 20.24 -9.29
N LEU A 45 -12.66 20.06 -9.74
CA LEU A 45 -12.25 18.91 -10.55
C LEU A 45 -11.94 17.66 -9.71
N HIS A 46 -11.94 17.76 -8.38
CA HIS A 46 -11.54 16.66 -7.50
C HIS A 46 -12.44 15.42 -7.64
N ALA A 47 -13.76 15.62 -7.68
CA ALA A 47 -14.72 14.52 -7.85
C ALA A 47 -14.56 13.82 -9.22
N GLU A 48 -14.26 14.59 -10.28
CA GLU A 48 -13.99 14.03 -11.61
C GLU A 48 -12.69 13.22 -11.62
N LEU A 49 -11.62 13.75 -11.02
CA LEU A 49 -10.34 13.06 -10.88
C LEU A 49 -10.48 11.74 -10.13
N ILE A 50 -11.16 11.76 -8.97
CA ILE A 50 -11.45 10.56 -8.17
C ILE A 50 -12.21 9.54 -9.00
N SER A 51 -13.25 9.97 -9.71
CA SER A 51 -14.05 9.05 -10.52
C SER A 51 -13.24 8.42 -11.65
N LEU A 52 -12.40 9.21 -12.33
CA LEU A 52 -11.53 8.70 -13.40
C LEU A 52 -10.49 7.70 -12.87
N ILE A 53 -9.84 8.01 -11.74
CA ILE A 53 -8.85 7.14 -11.12
C ILE A 53 -9.51 5.84 -10.61
N ASP A 54 -10.66 5.92 -9.94
CA ASP A 54 -11.40 4.74 -9.48
C ASP A 54 -11.77 3.82 -10.67
N THR A 55 -12.22 4.39 -11.79
CA THR A 55 -12.49 3.62 -13.02
C THR A 55 -11.23 2.95 -13.57
N GLN A 56 -10.09 3.64 -13.60
CA GLN A 56 -8.84 3.07 -14.11
C GLN A 56 -8.28 1.98 -13.19
N ILE A 57 -8.36 2.15 -11.87
CA ILE A 57 -8.02 1.09 -10.91
C ILE A 57 -8.87 -0.16 -11.18
N LYS A 58 -10.18 0.02 -11.39
CA LYS A 58 -11.09 -1.09 -11.70
C LYS A 58 -10.79 -1.74 -13.05
N TYR A 59 -10.40 -0.96 -14.06
CA TYR A 59 -9.96 -1.47 -15.35
C TYR A 59 -8.77 -2.43 -15.20
N PHE A 60 -7.72 -2.03 -14.48
CA PHE A 60 -6.54 -2.89 -14.27
C PHE A 60 -6.80 -4.09 -13.35
N GLY A 61 -7.83 -4.03 -12.50
CA GLY A 61 -8.28 -5.17 -11.70
C GLY A 61 -9.08 -6.20 -12.50
N SER A 62 -9.66 -5.81 -13.63
CA SER A 62 -10.33 -6.73 -14.56
C SER A 62 -9.40 -7.24 -15.65
N SER A 63 -9.63 -8.47 -16.13
CA SER A 63 -9.05 -8.84 -17.43
C SER A 63 -9.69 -7.99 -18.54
N ASP A 64 -8.90 -7.52 -19.51
CA ASP A 64 -9.34 -6.60 -20.57
C ASP A 64 -10.62 -7.11 -21.26
N LEU A 65 -10.72 -8.42 -21.50
CA LEU A 65 -11.88 -9.08 -22.12
C LEU A 65 -13.11 -9.13 -21.20
N ALA A 66 -12.92 -9.30 -19.89
CA ALA A 66 -14.03 -9.34 -18.93
C ALA A 66 -14.52 -7.93 -18.56
N TYR A 67 -13.67 -6.90 -18.65
CA TYR A 67 -14.06 -5.49 -18.58
C TYR A 67 -14.96 -5.15 -19.77
N LEU A 68 -14.48 -5.41 -21.00
CA LEU A 68 -15.19 -5.10 -22.24
C LEU A 68 -16.54 -5.84 -22.32
N LYS A 69 -16.55 -7.15 -22.01
CA LYS A 69 -17.78 -7.97 -22.01
C LYS A 69 -18.80 -7.49 -20.97
N ARG A 70 -18.37 -7.11 -19.77
CA ARG A 70 -19.29 -6.58 -18.74
C ARG A 70 -19.78 -5.18 -19.05
N HIS A 71 -18.94 -4.34 -19.65
CA HIS A 71 -19.32 -2.99 -20.10
C HIS A 71 -20.40 -3.05 -21.18
N LEU A 72 -20.27 -3.98 -22.13
CA LEU A 72 -21.23 -4.20 -23.21
C LEU A 72 -22.57 -4.77 -22.73
N ILE A 73 -22.61 -5.53 -21.62
CA ILE A 73 -23.83 -6.20 -21.13
C ILE A 73 -24.58 -5.37 -20.08
N ASN A 74 -23.87 -4.72 -19.14
CA ASN A 74 -24.49 -4.09 -17.96
C ASN A 74 -24.34 -2.56 -17.92
N GLY A 75 -23.65 -1.94 -18.89
CA GLY A 75 -23.33 -0.50 -18.88
C GLY A 75 -22.27 -0.09 -17.84
N GLU A 76 -22.23 -0.78 -16.70
CA GLU A 76 -21.25 -0.61 -15.61
C GLU A 76 -20.17 -1.70 -15.70
N GLY A 77 -19.20 -1.51 -16.59
CA GLY A 77 -18.19 -2.51 -16.94
C GLY A 77 -17.13 -2.81 -15.88
N SER A 78 -17.38 -2.59 -14.59
CA SER A 78 -16.32 -2.51 -13.59
C SER A 78 -16.48 -3.54 -12.47
N ILE A 79 -15.38 -4.19 -12.09
CA ILE A 79 -15.32 -5.07 -10.93
C ILE A 79 -15.51 -4.24 -9.65
N PRO A 80 -16.32 -4.70 -8.66
CA PRO A 80 -16.43 -4.03 -7.37
C PRO A 80 -15.06 -3.86 -6.71
N ALA A 81 -14.82 -2.71 -6.07
CA ALA A 81 -13.54 -2.47 -5.39
C ALA A 81 -13.20 -3.53 -4.33
N THR A 82 -14.23 -4.15 -3.73
CA THR A 82 -14.07 -5.28 -2.80
C THR A 82 -13.43 -6.50 -3.47
N GLU A 83 -13.83 -6.84 -4.70
CA GLU A 83 -13.31 -8.01 -5.42
C GLU A 83 -11.83 -7.81 -5.79
N ILE A 84 -11.43 -6.58 -6.15
CA ILE A 84 -10.01 -6.24 -6.40
C ILE A 84 -9.18 -6.46 -5.13
N ILE A 85 -9.66 -5.97 -3.98
CA ILE A 85 -8.95 -6.13 -2.70
C ILE A 85 -8.89 -7.61 -2.32
N ASP A 86 -10.00 -8.34 -2.46
CA ASP A 86 -10.06 -9.76 -2.12
C ASP A 86 -9.12 -10.59 -3.02
N ASP A 87 -8.99 -10.25 -4.30
CA ASP A 87 -8.04 -10.89 -5.21
C ASP A 87 -6.58 -10.56 -4.89
N VAL A 88 -6.29 -9.31 -4.48
CA VAL A 88 -4.96 -8.95 -3.94
C VAL A 88 -4.67 -9.73 -2.65
N CYS A 89 -5.62 -9.85 -1.73
CA CYS A 89 -5.48 -10.65 -0.51
C CYS A 89 -5.17 -12.11 -0.82
N LYS A 90 -5.93 -12.73 -1.74
CA LYS A 90 -5.68 -14.11 -2.20
C LYS A 90 -4.31 -14.24 -2.84
N LYS A 91 -3.93 -13.30 -3.70
CA LYS A 91 -2.65 -13.33 -4.42
C LYS A 91 -1.46 -13.24 -3.45
N LEU A 92 -1.55 -12.35 -2.47
CA LEU A 92 -0.54 -12.19 -1.42
C LEU A 92 -0.65 -13.26 -0.31
N LYS A 93 -1.63 -14.17 -0.38
CA LYS A 93 -1.89 -15.21 0.61
C LYS A 93 -1.99 -14.62 2.03
N VAL A 94 -2.74 -13.53 2.18
CA VAL A 94 -3.04 -12.89 3.47
C VAL A 94 -4.52 -13.06 3.79
N ASN A 95 -4.82 -13.33 5.07
CA ASN A 95 -6.18 -13.60 5.51
C ASN A 95 -6.83 -12.34 6.09
N VAL A 96 -7.65 -11.68 5.27
CA VAL A 96 -8.50 -10.57 5.72
C VAL A 96 -9.92 -11.10 5.87
N LYS A 97 -10.49 -10.97 7.08
CA LYS A 97 -11.87 -11.42 7.36
C LYS A 97 -12.85 -10.78 6.38
N VAL A 98 -13.81 -11.58 5.91
CA VAL A 98 -14.89 -11.13 5.03
C VAL A 98 -15.81 -10.17 5.79
N GLY A 99 -16.09 -9.01 5.19
CA GLY A 99 -16.95 -7.97 5.76
C GLY A 99 -16.21 -6.66 6.06
N GLY A 100 -16.96 -5.61 6.41
CA GLY A 100 -16.43 -4.27 6.68
C GLY A 100 -16.39 -3.35 5.45
N SER A 101 -16.08 -2.08 5.68
CA SER A 101 -15.92 -1.06 4.64
C SER A 101 -14.71 -1.36 3.74
N ILE A 102 -14.67 -0.75 2.55
CA ILE A 102 -13.50 -0.79 1.65
C ILE A 102 -12.23 -0.35 2.39
N GLU A 103 -12.37 0.70 3.18
CA GLU A 103 -11.29 1.27 3.99
C GLU A 103 -10.74 0.25 5.00
N SER A 104 -11.61 -0.34 5.82
CA SER A 104 -11.20 -1.35 6.79
C SER A 104 -10.55 -2.58 6.15
N LYS A 105 -10.98 -2.96 4.94
CA LYS A 105 -10.34 -4.03 4.19
C LYS A 105 -8.91 -3.67 3.74
N LEU A 106 -8.70 -2.44 3.29
CA LEU A 106 -7.38 -1.94 2.87
C LEU A 106 -6.41 -1.82 4.05
N GLU A 107 -6.88 -1.32 5.20
CA GLU A 107 -6.10 -1.28 6.44
C GLU A 107 -5.67 -2.68 6.86
N LYS A 108 -6.61 -3.63 6.94
CA LYS A 108 -6.32 -5.02 7.30
C LYS A 108 -5.40 -5.70 6.31
N LEU A 109 -5.53 -5.42 5.01
CA LEU A 109 -4.61 -5.90 3.99
C LEU A 109 -3.18 -5.44 4.31
N VAL A 110 -2.97 -4.14 4.54
CA VAL A 110 -1.64 -3.59 4.86
C VAL A 110 -1.08 -4.19 6.14
N LEU A 111 -1.86 -4.20 7.22
CA LEU A 111 -1.41 -4.77 8.50
C LEU A 111 -1.05 -6.25 8.35
N SER A 112 -1.83 -7.02 7.60
CA SER A 112 -1.54 -8.44 7.36
C SER A 112 -0.29 -8.67 6.51
N VAL A 113 -0.03 -7.80 5.54
CA VAL A 113 1.18 -7.87 4.69
C VAL A 113 2.43 -7.53 5.50
N VAL A 114 2.37 -6.50 6.35
CA VAL A 114 3.47 -6.16 7.25
C VAL A 114 3.71 -7.26 8.27
N GLU A 115 2.65 -7.78 8.89
CA GLU A 115 2.73 -8.90 9.83
C GLU A 115 3.41 -10.12 9.19
N LYS A 116 3.00 -10.47 7.96
CA LYS A 116 3.61 -11.56 7.19
C LYS A 116 5.09 -11.32 6.89
N GLU A 117 5.48 -10.10 6.50
CA GLU A 117 6.88 -9.74 6.27
C GLU A 117 7.71 -9.89 7.54
N LEU A 118 7.22 -9.40 8.68
CA LEU A 118 7.93 -9.50 9.96
C LEU A 118 8.03 -10.96 10.43
N LEU A 119 6.95 -11.74 10.35
CA LEU A 119 6.94 -13.15 10.78
C LEU A 119 7.87 -14.03 9.96
N SER A 120 8.18 -13.66 8.71
CA SER A 120 9.09 -14.41 7.85
C SER A 120 10.57 -14.34 8.27
N LYS A 121 10.94 -13.39 9.14
CA LYS A 121 12.31 -13.11 9.55
C LYS A 121 12.68 -13.83 10.83
N THR A 122 13.93 -14.24 11.00
CA THR A 122 14.53 -14.70 12.27
C THR A 122 14.57 -13.58 13.31
N PRO A 123 14.68 -13.87 14.62
CA PRO A 123 14.79 -12.82 15.64
C PRO A 123 15.96 -11.86 15.39
N GLU A 124 17.07 -12.36 14.86
CA GLU A 124 18.27 -11.59 14.54
C GLU A 124 18.03 -10.67 13.33
N GLU A 125 17.36 -11.16 12.28
CA GLU A 125 16.92 -10.33 11.15
C GLU A 125 15.88 -9.28 11.54
N LEU A 126 14.94 -9.62 12.44
CA LEU A 126 13.97 -8.66 13.00
C LEU A 126 14.67 -7.57 13.79
N SER A 127 15.64 -7.93 14.63
CA SER A 127 16.44 -6.97 15.38
C SER A 127 17.15 -6.01 14.42
N LYS A 128 17.81 -6.53 13.39
CA LYS A 128 18.45 -5.70 12.35
C LYS A 128 17.43 -4.80 11.64
N CYS A 129 16.26 -5.33 11.28
CA CYS A 129 15.19 -4.58 10.64
C CYS A 129 14.72 -3.41 11.53
N PHE A 130 14.43 -3.64 12.81
CA PHE A 130 13.99 -2.58 13.72
C PHE A 130 15.10 -1.55 13.98
N ASN A 131 16.36 -1.97 14.07
CA ASN A 131 17.50 -1.05 14.16
C ASN A 131 17.61 -0.15 12.92
N GLU A 132 17.48 -0.73 11.73
CA GLU A 132 17.46 0.01 10.46
C GLU A 132 16.21 0.87 10.28
N LEU A 133 15.16 0.64 11.09
CA LEU A 133 13.98 1.49 11.22
C LEU A 133 14.09 2.44 12.42
N GLY A 134 15.29 2.69 12.95
CA GLY A 134 15.51 3.68 14.01
C GLY A 134 14.85 3.37 15.35
N VAL A 135 14.43 2.11 15.58
CA VAL A 135 13.92 1.68 16.88
C VAL A 135 15.08 1.61 17.87
N GLY A 136 14.92 2.24 19.03
CA GLY A 136 15.93 2.30 20.07
C GLY A 136 16.31 0.91 20.61
N ASP A 137 17.53 0.78 21.12
CA ASP A 137 18.06 -0.51 21.57
C ASP A 137 17.19 -1.16 22.66
N ILE A 138 16.68 -0.38 23.61
CA ILE A 138 15.82 -0.85 24.71
C ILE A 138 14.51 -1.44 24.16
N ASP A 139 13.77 -0.66 23.37
CA ASP A 139 12.48 -1.08 22.80
C ASP A 139 12.66 -2.30 21.89
N ARG A 140 13.74 -2.31 21.10
CA ARG A 140 14.09 -3.43 20.22
C ARG A 140 14.35 -4.70 21.04
N GLU A 141 15.14 -4.62 22.09
CA GLU A 141 15.42 -5.76 22.98
C GLU A 141 14.14 -6.30 23.61
N GLU A 142 13.24 -5.41 24.03
CA GLU A 142 11.94 -5.79 24.60
C GLU A 142 11.07 -6.53 23.58
N ILE A 143 10.93 -5.99 22.35
CA ILE A 143 10.20 -6.64 21.25
C ILE A 143 10.78 -8.04 20.97
N ILE A 144 12.11 -8.15 20.82
CA ILE A 144 12.76 -9.44 20.51
C ILE A 144 12.65 -10.43 21.67
N SER A 145 12.75 -9.98 22.92
CA SER A 145 12.56 -10.80 24.11
C SER A 145 11.15 -11.37 24.18
N HIS A 146 10.13 -10.53 23.92
CA HIS A 146 8.74 -10.96 23.85
C HIS A 146 8.52 -12.05 22.78
N ILE A 147 9.08 -11.84 21.58
CA ILE A 147 8.99 -12.79 20.47
C ILE A 147 9.69 -14.12 20.80
N LYS A 148 10.87 -14.07 21.43
CA LYS A 148 11.62 -15.28 21.83
C LYS A 148 10.89 -16.08 22.91
N LYS A 149 10.22 -15.42 23.86
CA LYS A 149 9.49 -16.06 24.96
C LYS A 149 8.15 -16.67 24.55
N ASN A 150 7.38 -15.93 23.74
CA ASN A 150 6.00 -16.30 23.43
C ASN A 150 5.84 -16.98 22.05
N GLY A 151 6.92 -17.08 21.28
CA GLY A 151 6.89 -17.52 19.89
C GLY A 151 6.40 -16.43 18.94
N LYS A 152 6.57 -16.68 17.63
CA LYS A 152 6.18 -15.76 16.55
C LYS A 152 4.74 -16.01 16.12
N VAL A 153 3.80 -15.54 16.92
CA VAL A 153 2.36 -15.63 16.59
C VAL A 153 1.85 -14.31 16.03
N ALA A 154 2.22 -13.19 16.65
CA ALA A 154 1.93 -11.85 16.17
C ALA A 154 3.02 -10.86 16.63
N ILE A 155 3.50 -9.99 15.74
CA ILE A 155 4.58 -9.03 15.99
C ILE A 155 4.02 -7.61 16.06
N LEU A 156 3.12 -7.21 15.16
CA LEU A 156 2.57 -5.85 15.14
C LEU A 156 1.93 -5.42 16.46
N PRO A 157 1.08 -6.24 17.13
CA PRO A 157 0.50 -5.83 18.41
C PRO A 157 1.55 -5.47 19.47
N ILE A 158 2.67 -6.20 19.49
CA ILE A 158 3.80 -5.93 20.40
C ILE A 158 4.49 -4.63 20.01
N VAL A 159 4.71 -4.41 18.72
CA VAL A 159 5.29 -3.16 18.19
C VAL A 159 4.41 -1.95 18.56
N PHE A 160 3.09 -2.07 18.42
CA PHE A 160 2.13 -1.03 18.81
C PHE A 160 2.13 -0.78 20.32
N GLN A 161 2.21 -1.83 21.13
CA GLN A 161 2.23 -1.73 22.59
C GLN A 161 3.51 -1.02 23.09
N ILE A 162 4.67 -1.34 22.52
CA ILE A 162 5.97 -0.83 22.98
C ILE A 162 6.28 0.54 22.39
N LEU A 163 6.06 0.74 21.09
CA LEU A 163 6.46 1.98 20.39
C LEU A 163 5.33 3.02 20.30
N GLY A 164 4.09 2.63 20.61
CA GLY A 164 2.90 3.44 20.42
C GLY A 164 2.46 3.57 18.96
N PRO A 165 1.22 4.07 18.73
CA PRO A 165 0.58 4.05 17.41
C PRO A 165 1.32 4.86 16.36
N LYS A 166 1.84 6.03 16.72
CA LYS A 166 2.51 6.93 15.77
C LYS A 166 3.77 6.29 15.16
N ILE A 167 4.63 5.70 16.00
CA ILE A 167 5.88 5.08 15.55
C ILE A 167 5.59 3.76 14.83
N ALA A 168 4.69 2.95 15.37
CA ALA A 168 4.28 1.69 14.76
C ALA A 168 3.66 1.89 13.37
N LEU A 169 2.78 2.89 13.18
CA LEU A 169 2.23 3.24 11.87
C LEU A 169 3.30 3.75 10.90
N GLY A 170 4.28 4.52 11.38
CA GLY A 170 5.42 4.92 10.55
C GLY A 170 6.28 3.73 10.11
N ILE A 171 6.46 2.71 10.96
CA ILE A 171 7.12 1.44 10.60
C ILE A 171 6.29 0.67 9.56
N VAL A 172 4.98 0.54 9.78
CA VAL A 172 4.05 -0.11 8.82
C VAL A 172 4.14 0.57 7.45
N GLU A 173 4.07 1.90 7.43
CA GLU A 173 4.18 2.69 6.21
C GLU A 173 5.52 2.45 5.51
N THR A 174 6.62 2.48 6.26
CA THR A 174 7.96 2.26 5.74
C THR A 174 8.08 0.89 5.08
N ILE A 175 7.58 -0.16 5.76
CA ILE A 175 7.61 -1.52 5.23
C ILE A 175 6.83 -1.63 3.93
N ILE A 176 5.61 -1.09 3.88
CA ILE A 176 4.80 -1.13 2.66
C ILE A 176 5.44 -0.32 1.52
N VAL A 177 5.93 0.88 1.78
CA VAL A 177 6.61 1.71 0.76
C VAL A 177 7.82 0.98 0.20
N SER A 178 8.58 0.28 1.04
CA SER A 178 9.72 -0.56 0.62
C SER A 178 9.29 -1.66 -0.34
N LEU A 179 8.23 -2.39 0.02
CA LEU A 179 7.70 -3.48 -0.79
C LEU A 179 7.19 -2.95 -2.12
N ILE A 180 6.44 -1.85 -2.11
CA ILE A 180 5.95 -1.18 -3.32
C ILE A 180 7.11 -0.73 -4.22
N ALA A 181 8.16 -0.13 -3.64
CA ALA A 181 9.31 0.38 -4.38
C ALA A 181 10.03 -0.72 -5.18
N GLN A 182 9.98 -1.97 -4.72
CA GLN A 182 10.52 -3.14 -5.43
C GLN A 182 9.66 -3.58 -6.63
N MET A 183 8.38 -3.17 -6.70
CA MET A 183 7.43 -3.55 -7.75
C MET A 183 7.32 -2.53 -8.88
N ILE A 184 7.76 -1.29 -8.64
CA ILE A 184 7.58 -0.15 -9.55
C ILE A 184 8.90 0.31 -10.17
N GLY A 185 8.81 1.19 -11.17
CA GLY A 185 9.99 1.76 -11.82
C GLY A 185 10.79 2.66 -10.87
N ARG A 186 12.10 2.77 -11.10
CA ARG A 186 13.06 3.53 -10.27
C ARG A 186 12.60 4.96 -9.96
N GLU A 187 12.05 5.68 -10.94
CA GLU A 187 11.61 7.06 -10.74
C GLU A 187 10.36 7.16 -9.85
N ALA A 188 9.40 6.25 -10.00
CA ALA A 188 8.24 6.18 -9.12
C ALA A 188 8.64 5.78 -7.68
N ALA A 189 9.59 4.85 -7.54
CA ALA A 189 10.16 4.47 -6.25
C ALA A 189 10.85 5.66 -5.56
N LYS A 190 11.67 6.44 -6.27
CA LYS A 190 12.32 7.64 -5.71
C LYS A 190 11.29 8.66 -5.21
N GLN A 191 10.23 8.92 -5.97
CA GLN A 191 9.17 9.85 -5.56
C GLN A 191 8.47 9.37 -4.29
N LEU A 192 8.11 8.09 -4.25
CA LEU A 192 7.45 7.47 -3.11
C LEU A 192 8.32 7.53 -1.84
N VAL A 193 9.60 7.16 -1.95
CA VAL A 193 10.56 7.24 -0.83
C VAL A 193 10.77 8.68 -0.38
N LYS A 194 10.89 9.64 -1.31
CA LYS A 194 10.99 11.06 -0.96
C LYS A 194 9.78 11.53 -0.14
N GLU A 195 8.58 11.09 -0.50
CA GLU A 195 7.37 11.50 0.22
C GLU A 195 7.27 10.85 1.61
N LEU A 196 7.63 9.57 1.72
CA LEU A 196 7.76 8.89 3.01
C LEU A 196 8.70 9.64 3.94
N LEU A 197 9.88 10.05 3.45
CA LEU A 197 10.89 10.77 4.23
C LEU A 197 10.43 12.15 4.70
N LYS A 198 9.59 12.84 3.92
CA LYS A 198 8.98 14.11 4.36
C LYS A 198 7.99 13.90 5.51
N ARG A 199 7.17 12.85 5.41
CA ARG A 199 6.15 12.53 6.42
C ARG A 199 6.75 11.97 7.70
N ASN A 200 7.84 11.22 7.56
CA ASN A 200 8.52 10.52 8.65
C ASN A 200 9.99 10.97 8.72
N PRO A 201 10.28 12.22 9.15
CA PRO A 201 11.63 12.79 9.10
C PRO A 201 12.64 12.05 9.98
N TRP A 202 12.20 11.29 10.99
CA TRP A 202 13.03 10.43 11.82
C TRP A 202 13.71 9.30 11.01
N ILE A 203 13.15 8.95 9.83
CA ILE A 203 13.70 7.97 8.88
C ILE A 203 14.87 8.54 8.07
N ASN A 204 15.02 9.87 7.95
CA ASN A 204 16.11 10.48 7.17
C ASN A 204 17.51 10.08 7.66
N SER A 205 17.62 9.68 8.92
CA SER A 205 18.83 9.21 9.57
C SER A 205 19.33 7.86 9.03
N LEU A 206 18.51 7.14 8.26
CA LEU A 206 18.70 5.72 7.93
C LEU A 206 19.53 5.47 6.65
N GLY A 207 19.98 6.55 5.99
CA GLY A 207 20.87 6.48 4.83
C GLY A 207 20.27 5.77 3.60
N PRO A 208 21.01 5.67 2.48
CA PRO A 208 20.57 5.01 1.25
C PRO A 208 20.53 3.48 1.36
N ILE A 209 20.55 2.92 2.57
CA ILE A 209 20.67 1.48 2.79
C ILE A 209 19.29 0.85 2.70
N LEU A 210 19.22 -0.14 1.81
CA LEU A 210 18.14 -1.09 1.62
C LEU A 210 17.74 -1.65 3.00
N TRP A 211 16.62 -1.19 3.56
CA TRP A 211 16.04 -1.80 4.75
C TRP A 211 15.98 -3.32 4.54
N ALA A 212 16.21 -4.11 5.59
CA ALA A 212 16.26 -5.58 5.58
C ALA A 212 14.93 -6.27 5.18
N ILE A 213 14.06 -5.57 4.46
CA ILE A 213 12.80 -5.97 3.86
C ILE A 213 13.12 -6.59 2.49
N SER A 214 12.98 -7.91 2.39
CA SER A 214 13.39 -8.62 1.17
C SER A 214 12.30 -8.63 0.11
N GLY A 215 11.01 -8.57 0.51
CA GLY A 215 9.84 -8.61 -0.39
C GLY A 215 9.81 -9.81 -1.36
N ALA A 216 10.71 -10.78 -1.18
CA ALA A 216 10.98 -11.84 -2.14
C ALA A 216 9.75 -12.74 -2.35
N TRP A 217 8.95 -12.91 -1.29
CA TRP A 217 7.70 -13.65 -1.35
C TRP A 217 6.65 -12.97 -2.24
N ILE A 218 6.64 -11.63 -2.31
CA ILE A 218 5.68 -10.89 -3.15
C ILE A 218 6.06 -10.96 -4.62
N ALA A 219 7.36 -10.92 -4.95
CA ALA A 219 7.83 -10.97 -6.33
C ALA A 219 7.40 -12.27 -7.04
N TYR A 220 7.47 -13.41 -6.34
CA TYR A 220 6.99 -14.69 -6.87
C TYR A 220 5.48 -14.69 -7.11
N ASP A 221 4.74 -14.04 -6.21
CA ASP A 221 3.29 -13.87 -6.27
C ASP A 221 2.86 -12.74 -7.25
N LEU A 222 3.76 -12.06 -7.99
CA LEU A 222 3.40 -11.00 -8.96
C LEU A 222 3.37 -11.48 -10.43
N GLN A 223 3.19 -12.78 -10.63
CA GLN A 223 3.01 -13.37 -11.96
C GLN A 223 1.59 -13.04 -12.47
N GLY A 224 1.47 -11.90 -13.16
CA GLY A 224 0.25 -11.42 -13.82
C GLY A 224 0.30 -9.91 -14.07
N PRO A 225 0.11 -9.42 -15.31
CA PRO A 225 0.15 -7.99 -15.64
C PRO A 225 -0.78 -7.11 -14.80
N ALA A 226 -1.99 -7.61 -14.48
CA ALA A 226 -2.95 -6.93 -13.62
C ALA A 226 -2.42 -6.69 -12.20
N TYR A 227 -1.80 -7.71 -11.58
CA TYR A 227 -1.32 -7.64 -10.21
C TYR A 227 -0.15 -6.67 -10.03
N ARG A 228 0.66 -6.45 -11.07
CA ARG A 228 1.73 -5.41 -11.08
C ARG A 228 1.21 -3.99 -10.90
N LYS A 229 -0.09 -3.77 -11.09
CA LYS A 229 -0.77 -2.49 -10.89
C LYS A 229 -1.64 -2.52 -9.64
N THR A 230 -2.46 -3.55 -9.47
CA THR A 230 -3.44 -3.58 -8.37
C THR A 230 -2.82 -3.81 -7.01
N VAL A 231 -1.76 -4.63 -6.90
CA VAL A 231 -1.06 -4.85 -5.62
C VAL A 231 -0.46 -3.55 -5.08
N PRO A 232 0.44 -2.84 -5.80
CA PRO A 232 1.04 -1.61 -5.27
C PRO A 232 0.00 -0.50 -5.02
N ILE A 233 -1.10 -0.45 -5.79
CA ILE A 233 -2.19 0.51 -5.54
C ILE A 233 -2.98 0.16 -4.28
N CYS A 234 -3.37 -1.10 -4.08
CA CYS A 234 -4.15 -1.49 -2.89
C CYS A 234 -3.32 -1.33 -1.61
N LEU A 235 -2.04 -1.69 -1.64
CA LEU A 235 -1.14 -1.47 -0.50
C LEU A 235 -1.00 0.03 -0.19
N TYR A 236 -0.85 0.87 -1.21
CA TYR A 236 -0.76 2.32 -1.01
C TYR A 236 -2.06 2.93 -0.48
N LEU A 237 -3.20 2.54 -1.04
CA LEU A 237 -4.51 2.99 -0.52
C LEU A 237 -4.76 2.50 0.90
N GLY A 238 -4.18 1.37 1.32
CA GLY A 238 -4.18 0.96 2.73
C GLY A 238 -3.33 1.86 3.62
N ILE A 239 -2.20 2.39 3.15
CA ILE A 239 -1.46 3.44 3.88
C ILE A 239 -2.33 4.70 4.02
N VAL A 240 -2.98 5.13 2.94
CA VAL A 240 -3.87 6.32 2.96
C VAL A 240 -5.02 6.10 3.94
N ALA A 241 -5.63 4.92 3.95
CA ALA A 241 -6.66 4.55 4.92
C ALA A 241 -6.14 4.63 6.36
N LEU A 242 -4.97 4.06 6.64
CA LEU A 242 -4.35 4.07 7.98
C LEU A 242 -3.96 5.48 8.47
N ARG A 243 -3.64 6.41 7.56
CA ARG A 243 -3.25 7.78 7.91
C ARG A 243 -4.42 8.57 8.53
N ASP A 244 -5.62 8.32 8.00
CA ASP A 244 -6.81 9.14 8.23
C ASP A 244 -7.96 8.31 8.84
N GLY A 245 -7.65 7.14 9.39
CA GLY A 245 -8.57 6.28 10.13
C GLY A 245 -8.80 6.82 11.54
N GLU A 246 -10.03 6.76 12.03
CA GLU A 246 -10.32 6.99 13.45
C GLU A 246 -9.50 6.01 14.29
N GLU A 247 -8.88 6.50 15.35
CA GLU A 247 -7.92 5.82 16.23
C GLU A 247 -8.21 4.32 16.37
N MET A 248 -7.45 3.47 15.66
CA MET A 248 -7.58 2.03 15.75
C MET A 248 -6.86 1.48 17.00
N PHE A 249 -7.25 1.88 18.21
CA PHE A 249 -6.93 1.16 19.46
C PHE A 249 -8.00 1.39 20.53
#